data_AF-A0A7V0ZLI5-F1
#
_entry.id   AF-A0A7V0ZLI5-F1
#
_cell.length_a   1.000
_cell.length_b   1.000
_cell.length_c   1.000
_cell.angle_alpha   90.00
_cell.angle_beta   90.00
_cell.angle_gamma   90.00
#
_symmetry.space_group_name_H-M   'P 1'
#
loop_
_entity.id
_entity.type
_entity.pdbx_description
1 polymer ?
#
loop_
_entity_poly.entity_id
_entity_poly.type
_entity_poly.pdbx_seq_one_letter_code
_entity_poly.pdbx_strand_id
1 'polypeptide(L)' 'GQALTQETALARMKGRIASFKIPRHVIFVDKFPMTSSGKIRKVELRANAINILGR' A
#
# COMPACT_ATOMS: atom_id res chain seq x y z
N GLY A 1 -10.16 2.70 -19.62
CA GLY A 1 -8.96 2.44 -18.79
C GLY A 1 -9.19 1.17 -17.99
N GLN A 2 -8.14 0.41 -17.67
CA GLN A 2 -8.26 -0.82 -16.88
C GLN A 2 -8.10 -0.50 -15.38
N ALA A 3 -8.93 -1.11 -14.53
CA ALA A 3 -8.84 -0.96 -13.08
C ALA A 3 -7.56 -1.63 -12.54
N LEU A 4 -6.87 -0.95 -11.61
CA LEU A 4 -5.67 -1.49 -10.97
C LEU A 4 -6.08 -2.53 -9.91
N THR A 5 -5.64 -3.78 -10.09
CA THR A 5 -5.82 -4.85 -9.09
C THR A 5 -4.55 -5.05 -8.27
N GLN A 6 -4.68 -5.70 -7.12
CA GLN A 6 -3.53 -6.06 -6.28
C GLN A 6 -2.54 -6.96 -7.03
N GLU A 7 -3.06 -7.95 -7.78
CA GLU A 7 -2.24 -8.87 -8.56
C GLU A 7 -1.45 -8.14 -9.64
N THR A 8 -2.10 -7.25 -10.40
CA THR A 8 -1.43 -6.45 -11.43
C THR A 8 -0.38 -5.53 -10.82
N ALA A 9 -0.67 -4.91 -9.66
CA ALA A 9 0.31 -4.08 -8.96
C ALA A 9 1.57 -4.88 -8.57
N LEU A 10 1.40 -6.08 -8.02
CA LEU A 10 2.51 -6.96 -7.64
C LEU A 10 3.28 -7.49 -8.86
N ALA A 11 2.58 -7.93 -9.90
CA ALA A 11 3.19 -8.44 -11.12
C ALA A 11 4.11 -7.41 -11.79
N ARG A 12 3.75 -6.13 -11.77
CA ARG A 12 4.56 -5.04 -12.34
C ARG A 12 5.90 -4.81 -11.63
N MET A 13 6.06 -5.27 -10.40
CA MET A 13 7.32 -5.17 -9.64
C MET A 13 8.25 -6.37 -9.86
N LYS A 14 7.70 -7.53 -10.29
CA LYS A 14 8.50 -8.73 -10.58
C LYS A 14 9.50 -8.44 -11.69
N GLY A 15 10.75 -8.85 -11.50
CA GLY A 15 11.85 -8.62 -12.45
C GLY A 15 12.40 -7.19 -12.48
N ARG A 16 11.75 -6.21 -11.82
CA ARG A 16 12.25 -4.82 -11.72
C ARG A 16 12.96 -4.53 -10.40
N ILE A 17 12.59 -5.26 -9.35
CA ILE A 17 13.24 -5.23 -8.04
C ILE A 17 13.48 -6.66 -7.55
N ALA A 18 14.42 -6.83 -6.62
CA ALA A 18 14.66 -8.10 -5.95
C ALA A 18 13.37 -8.60 -5.27
N SER A 19 13.12 -9.91 -5.34
CA SER A 19 11.87 -10.53 -4.87
C SER A 19 11.53 -10.21 -3.42
N PHE A 20 12.53 -10.14 -2.54
CA PHE A 20 12.34 -9.83 -1.11
C PHE A 20 11.89 -8.38 -0.84
N LYS A 21 12.02 -7.46 -1.82
CA LYS A 21 11.53 -6.08 -1.73
C LYS A 21 10.09 -5.93 -2.24
N ILE A 22 9.52 -6.98 -2.82
CA ILE A 22 8.12 -6.96 -3.27
C ILE A 22 7.23 -7.04 -2.01
N PRO A 23 6.26 -6.13 -1.84
CA PRO A 23 5.38 -6.14 -0.68
C PRO A 23 4.49 -7.38 -0.68
N ARG A 24 4.15 -7.87 0.52
CA ARG A 24 3.24 -9.03 0.68
C ARG A 24 1.76 -8.67 0.49
N HIS A 25 1.39 -7.41 0.77
CA HIS A 25 0.00 -6.95 0.72
C HIS A 25 -0.05 -5.57 0.09
N VAL A 26 -1.09 -5.33 -0.71
CA VAL A 26 -1.42 -4.03 -1.31
C VAL A 26 -2.82 -3.67 -0.87
N ILE A 27 -2.96 -2.62 -0.07
CA ILE A 27 -4.26 -2.18 0.46
C ILE A 27 -4.64 -0.90 -0.28
N PHE A 28 -5.79 -0.91 -0.93
CA PHE A 28 -6.35 0.30 -1.54
C PHE A 28 -7.13 1.07 -0.47
N VAL A 29 -6.95 2.39 -0.47
CA VAL A 29 -7.63 3.31 0.45
C VAL A 29 -8.20 4.45 -0.36
N ASP A 30 -9.38 4.93 0.01
CA ASP A 30 -10.03 6.05 -0.68
C ASP A 30 -9.27 7.37 -0.45
N LYS A 31 -8.65 7.51 0.73
CA LYS A 31 -7.86 8.69 1.10
C LYS A 31 -6.71 8.33 2.03
N PHE A 32 -5.58 9.00 1.86
CA PHE A 32 -4.47 8.89 2.81
C PHE A 32 -4.76 9.69 4.09
N PRO A 33 -4.37 9.18 5.27
CA PRO A 33 -4.31 10.00 6.48
C PRO A 33 -3.24 11.08 6.29
N MET A 34 -3.60 12.34 6.54
CA MET A 34 -2.75 13.50 6.25
C MET A 34 -2.72 14.47 7.44
N THR A 35 -1.63 15.21 7.58
CA THR A 35 -1.54 16.35 8.49
C THR A 35 -2.39 17.50 7.97
N SER A 36 -2.62 18.53 8.82
CA SER A 36 -3.27 19.77 8.39
C SER A 36 -2.55 20.48 7.23
N SER A 37 -1.25 20.21 7.06
CA SER A 37 -0.42 20.68 5.94
C SER A 37 -0.36 19.72 4.75
N GLY A 38 -1.14 18.64 4.74
CA GLY A 38 -1.22 17.69 3.62
C GLY A 38 -0.07 16.68 3.54
N LYS A 39 0.73 16.49 4.60
CA LYS A 39 1.76 15.43 4.59
C LYS A 39 1.15 14.09 4.99
N ILE A 40 1.51 13.00 4.32
CA ILE A 40 1.03 11.65 4.68
C ILE A 40 1.48 11.29 6.11
N ARG A 41 0.52 10.94 6.97
CA ARG A 41 0.79 10.48 8.34
C ARG A 41 1.02 8.97 8.35
N LYS A 42 2.29 8.58 8.17
CA LYS A 42 2.70 7.15 8.14
C LYS A 42 2.39 6.38 9.42
N VAL A 43 2.33 7.06 10.59
CA VAL A 43 2.01 6.41 11.87
C VAL A 43 0.59 5.85 11.86
N GLU A 44 -0.40 6.65 11.46
CA GLU A 44 -1.78 6.21 11.29
C GLU A 44 -1.92 5.17 10.19
N LEU A 45 -1.20 5.35 9.07
CA LEU A 45 -1.24 4.39 7.98
C LEU A 45 -0.78 2.99 8.43
N ARG A 46 0.23 2.91 9.30
CA ARG A 46 0.68 1.63 9.89
C ARG A 46 -0.34 1.05 10.86
N ALA A 47 -0.91 1.88 11.74
CA ALA A 47 -1.96 1.44 12.66
C ALA A 47 -3.19 0.90 11.92
N ASN A 48 -3.61 1.58 10.84
CA ASN A 48 -4.70 1.12 9.99
C ASN A 48 -4.35 -0.19 9.28
N ALA A 49 -3.12 -0.34 8.79
CA ALA A 49 -2.68 -1.59 8.17
C ALA A 49 -2.68 -2.78 9.16
N ILE A 50 -2.25 -2.56 10.41
CA ILE A 50 -2.33 -3.54 11.52
C ILE A 50 -3.79 -3.96 11.73
N ASN A 51 -4.70 -2.99 11.87
CA ASN A 51 -6.13 -3.25 12.07
C ASN A 51 -6.76 -4.02 10.90
N ILE A 52 -6.44 -3.66 9.66
CA ILE A 52 -6.98 -4.32 8.45
C ILE A 52 -6.46 -5.75 8.32
N LEU A 53 -5.19 -5.99 8.66
CA LEU A 53 -4.53 -7.27 8.46
C LEU A 53 -4.66 -8.21 9.68
N GLY A 54 -5.19 -7.71 10.81
CA GLY A 54 -5.45 -8.50 12.02
C GLY A 54 -4.20 -9.02 12.71
N ARG A 55 -3.08 -8.28 12.65
CA ARG A 55 -1.77 -8.69 13.19
C ARG A 55 -0.97 -7.51 13.69
#